data_AF-A0A6L6YL19-F1
#
_entry.id   AF-A0A6L6YL19-F1
#
_cell.length_a   1.000
_cell.length_b   1.000
_cell.length_c   1.000
_cell.angle_alpha   90.00
_cell.angle_beta   90.00
_cell.angle_gamma   90.00
#
_symmetry.space_group_name_H-M   'P 1'
#
loop_
_entity.id
_entity.type
_entity.pdbx_description
1 polymer ?
#
loop_
_entity_poly.entity_id
_entity_poly.type
_entity_poly.pdbx_seq_one_letter_code
_entity_poly.pdbx_strand_id
1 'polypeptide(L)'
;MQLLKFLFFICSAFFCFSSAASEAKQEIRIAVLYTEDPLFFINTFAPTIDFLRKRFPQYRITTQEITELQAFDKLKTEDFSFLLSPAGVYASFDPTSEGLRQIAARTSPFASTASESVASVLITSAHRSDITSLKDIQGKRIAIRDPNSLSGWLGAKGVLRDHLSEKDLEGRLINTQYRFPDVYSYLESDEADVAVIPACELESLIERGLISGDKYRIIGEKPSTLACKVSSSLYPDFVFSSFPHASPEIVKDFTVALLTMPKMPDGGS
;
A
#
# COMPACT_ATOMS: atom_id res chain seq x y z
N MET A 1 -88.43 32.47 7.71
CA MET A 1 -88.17 32.58 9.16
C MET A 1 -87.08 31.58 9.52
N GLN A 2 -85.89 32.08 9.85
CA GLN A 2 -84.77 31.44 10.58
C GLN A 2 -84.05 30.24 9.93
N LEU A 3 -82.83 30.47 9.41
CA LEU A 3 -81.50 30.22 10.02
C LEU A 3 -80.90 28.87 9.53
N LEU A 4 -79.93 28.91 8.62
CA LEU A 4 -78.49 28.90 8.92
C LEU A 4 -77.99 27.55 9.49
N LYS A 5 -77.27 26.77 8.66
CA LYS A 5 -75.96 26.18 9.01
C LYS A 5 -75.36 25.43 7.80
N PHE A 6 -74.37 26.08 7.20
CA PHE A 6 -73.32 25.49 6.38
C PHE A 6 -72.64 24.38 7.18
N LEU A 7 -72.62 23.14 6.67
CA LEU A 7 -71.69 22.12 7.11
C LEU A 7 -70.75 21.81 5.95
N PHE A 8 -69.60 22.46 6.00
CA PHE A 8 -68.47 22.27 5.09
C PHE A 8 -67.89 20.88 5.37
N PHE A 9 -68.09 19.94 4.46
CA PHE A 9 -67.54 18.59 4.55
C PHE A 9 -66.04 18.67 4.18
N ILE A 10 -65.19 18.96 5.18
CA ILE A 10 -63.73 18.95 5.02
C ILE A 10 -63.30 17.48 4.91
N CYS A 11 -63.05 17.04 3.69
CA CYS A 11 -62.41 15.78 3.37
C CYS A 11 -60.97 15.84 3.90
N SER A 12 -60.75 15.31 5.10
CA SER A 12 -59.42 15.18 5.71
C SER A 12 -58.66 14.08 4.96
N ALA A 13 -58.00 14.47 3.86
CA ALA A 13 -56.96 13.67 3.25
C ALA A 13 -55.77 13.65 4.21
N PHE A 14 -55.74 12.67 5.10
CA PHE A 14 -54.56 12.28 5.86
C PHE A 14 -53.56 11.69 4.84
N PHE A 15 -52.89 12.58 4.11
CA PHE A 15 -51.69 12.23 3.36
C PHE A 15 -50.63 11.90 4.42
N CYS A 16 -50.54 10.61 4.78
CA CYS A 16 -49.35 10.07 5.42
C CYS A 16 -48.19 10.31 4.46
N PHE A 17 -47.56 11.47 4.56
CA PHE A 17 -46.18 11.64 4.16
C PHE A 17 -45.38 10.70 5.05
N SER A 18 -45.21 9.44 4.60
CA SER A 18 -44.09 8.62 5.01
C SER A 18 -42.85 9.41 4.61
N SER A 19 -42.37 10.23 5.54
CA SER A 19 -40.99 10.69 5.52
C SER A 19 -40.18 9.40 5.60
N ALA A 20 -39.69 8.93 4.45
CA ALA A 20 -38.62 7.97 4.41
C ALA A 20 -37.44 8.68 5.06
N ALA A 21 -37.34 8.60 6.38
CA ALA A 21 -36.14 8.93 7.11
C ALA A 21 -35.08 8.01 6.50
N SER A 22 -34.24 8.56 5.64
CA SER A 22 -33.04 7.88 5.17
C SER A 22 -32.24 7.59 6.42
N GLU A 23 -32.34 6.37 6.93
CA GLU A 23 -31.55 5.90 8.06
C GLU A 23 -30.09 6.20 7.73
N ALA A 24 -29.45 7.03 8.56
CA ALA A 24 -28.08 7.44 8.32
C ALA A 24 -27.22 6.18 8.38
N LYS A 25 -26.65 5.78 7.24
CA LYS A 25 -25.79 4.60 7.16
C LYS A 25 -24.69 4.71 8.20
N GLN A 26 -24.48 3.65 8.96
CA GLN A 26 -23.34 3.55 9.88
C GLN A 26 -22.04 3.80 9.09
N GLU A 27 -21.21 4.71 9.60
CA GLU A 27 -19.95 5.07 8.97
C GLU A 27 -18.84 4.10 9.37
N ILE A 28 -18.05 3.66 8.38
CA ILE A 28 -16.84 2.88 8.56
C ILE A 28 -15.67 3.71 8.04
N ARG A 29 -14.81 4.15 8.94
CA ARG A 29 -13.63 4.98 8.61
C ARG A 29 -12.40 4.10 8.45
N ILE A 30 -11.73 4.22 7.32
CA ILE A 30 -10.51 3.48 6.98
C ILE A 30 -9.36 4.48 6.87
N ALA A 31 -8.35 4.33 7.71
CA ALA A 31 -7.07 5.01 7.56
C ALA A 31 -6.25 4.33 6.46
N VAL A 32 -5.56 5.12 5.65
CA VAL A 32 -4.67 4.64 4.59
C VAL A 32 -3.33 5.31 4.80
N LEU A 33 -2.27 4.55 5.04
CA LEU A 33 -0.93 5.15 5.08
C LEU A 33 -0.49 5.53 3.67
N TYR A 34 -0.15 6.81 3.51
CA TYR A 34 0.36 7.35 2.28
C TYR A 34 1.70 6.71 1.91
N THR A 35 1.87 6.42 0.62
CA THR A 35 3.14 6.02 -0.01
C THR A 35 3.33 6.86 -1.26
N GLU A 36 4.59 7.08 -1.65
CA GLU A 36 4.89 7.79 -2.89
C GLU A 36 4.58 6.95 -4.14
N ASP A 37 4.32 5.64 -4.00
CA ASP A 37 4.02 4.74 -5.13
C ASP A 37 2.62 5.02 -5.72
N PRO A 38 2.50 5.57 -6.93
CA PRO A 38 1.21 5.80 -7.56
C PRO A 38 0.49 4.49 -7.95
N LEU A 39 1.24 3.41 -8.20
CA LEU A 39 0.67 2.13 -8.61
C LEU A 39 -0.09 1.46 -7.47
N PHE A 40 0.31 1.69 -6.21
CA PHE A 40 -0.46 1.26 -5.04
C PHE A 40 -1.90 1.81 -5.09
N PHE A 41 -2.06 3.10 -5.39
CA PHE A 41 -3.38 3.73 -5.40
C PHE A 41 -4.29 3.19 -6.51
N ILE A 42 -3.71 2.95 -7.68
CA ILE A 42 -4.43 2.52 -8.89
C ILE A 42 -4.75 1.02 -8.84
N ASN A 43 -3.78 0.20 -8.45
CA ASN A 43 -3.88 -1.26 -8.56
C ASN A 43 -4.38 -1.92 -7.28
N THR A 44 -4.17 -1.30 -6.11
CA THR A 44 -4.52 -1.91 -4.82
C THR A 44 -5.60 -1.15 -4.08
N PHE A 45 -5.36 0.11 -3.74
CA PHE A 45 -6.25 0.89 -2.90
C PHE A 45 -7.63 1.10 -3.52
N ALA A 46 -7.71 1.75 -4.69
CA ALA A 46 -9.00 2.10 -5.29
C ALA A 46 -9.85 0.85 -5.60
N PRO A 47 -9.31 -0.23 -6.20
CA PRO A 47 -10.07 -1.47 -6.42
C PRO A 47 -10.59 -2.09 -5.12
N THR A 48 -9.78 -2.10 -4.06
CA THR A 48 -10.16 -2.66 -2.75
C THR A 48 -11.33 -1.88 -2.14
N ILE A 49 -11.22 -0.55 -2.09
CA ILE A 49 -12.26 0.30 -1.49
C ILE A 49 -13.55 0.27 -2.31
N ASP A 50 -13.45 0.28 -3.64
CA ASP A 50 -14.61 0.16 -4.52
C ASP A 50 -15.32 -1.18 -4.37
N PHE A 51 -14.55 -2.26 -4.22
CA PHE A 51 -15.10 -3.58 -3.94
C PHE A 51 -15.85 -3.60 -2.60
N LEU A 52 -15.24 -3.09 -1.51
CA LEU A 52 -15.87 -3.03 -0.20
C LEU A 52 -17.17 -2.18 -0.22
N ARG A 53 -17.15 -1.03 -0.89
CA ARG A 53 -18.34 -0.16 -1.05
C ARG A 53 -19.48 -0.85 -1.79
N LYS A 54 -19.17 -1.60 -2.84
CA LYS A 54 -20.16 -2.39 -3.59
C LYS A 54 -20.69 -3.56 -2.78
N ARG A 55 -19.82 -4.23 -2.00
CA ARG A 55 -20.18 -5.41 -1.21
C ARG A 55 -21.04 -5.08 0.00
N PHE A 56 -20.86 -3.90 0.58
CA PHE A 56 -21.55 -3.43 1.79
C PHE A 56 -22.29 -2.10 1.58
N PRO A 57 -23.33 -2.08 0.73
CA PRO A 57 -24.06 -0.85 0.41
C PRO A 57 -24.82 -0.28 1.63
N GLN A 58 -25.00 -1.05 2.71
CA GLN A 58 -25.62 -0.58 3.95
C GLN A 58 -24.71 0.35 4.77
N TYR A 59 -23.39 0.33 4.56
CA TYR A 59 -22.45 1.18 5.28
C TYR A 59 -22.02 2.40 4.46
N ARG A 60 -21.61 3.47 5.14
CA ARG A 60 -20.90 4.60 4.53
C ARG A 60 -19.40 4.40 4.75
N ILE A 61 -18.70 3.88 3.74
CA ILE A 61 -17.25 3.62 3.83
C ILE A 61 -16.47 4.85 3.38
N THR A 62 -15.78 5.49 4.32
CA THR A 62 -14.92 6.65 4.10
C THR A 62 -13.46 6.31 4.33
N THR A 63 -12.58 6.98 3.59
CA THR A 63 -11.13 6.77 3.62
C THR A 63 -10.43 8.06 3.95
N GLN A 64 -9.38 8.00 4.75
CA GLN A 64 -8.52 9.13 5.04
C GLN A 64 -7.06 8.73 4.89
N GLU A 65 -6.36 9.42 4.00
CA GLU A 65 -4.92 9.27 3.86
C GLU A 65 -4.20 9.94 5.03
N ILE A 66 -3.18 9.26 5.54
CA ILE A 66 -2.40 9.68 6.70
C ILE A 66 -0.93 9.49 6.34
N THR A 67 -0.13 10.53 6.50
CA THR A 67 1.32 10.41 6.33
C THR A 67 1.95 9.71 7.53
N GLU A 68 3.12 9.10 7.37
CA GLU A 68 3.82 8.46 8.49
C GLU A 68 4.07 9.43 9.65
N LEU A 69 4.41 10.69 9.36
CA LEU A 69 4.58 11.75 10.36
C LEU A 69 3.31 12.01 11.18
N GLN A 70 2.14 11.84 10.56
CA GLN A 70 0.84 12.03 11.21
C GLN A 70 0.33 10.75 11.88
N ALA A 71 0.87 9.59 11.51
CA ALA A 71 0.32 8.29 11.89
C ALA A 71 0.26 8.12 13.41
N PHE A 72 1.31 8.53 14.14
CA PHE A 72 1.35 8.38 15.59
C PHE A 72 0.21 9.13 16.30
N ASP A 73 -0.09 10.35 15.88
CA ASP A 73 -1.13 11.17 16.51
C ASP A 73 -2.52 10.82 15.98
N LYS A 74 -2.69 10.75 14.66
CA LYS A 74 -4.00 10.55 14.04
C LYS A 74 -4.58 9.16 14.30
N LEU A 75 -3.76 8.10 14.23
CA LEU A 75 -4.26 6.74 14.48
C LEU A 75 -4.66 6.51 15.95
N LYS A 76 -4.20 7.37 16.87
CA LYS A 76 -4.56 7.31 18.30
C LYS A 76 -5.75 8.19 18.67
N THR A 77 -5.92 9.31 17.97
CA THR A 77 -6.89 10.35 18.34
C THR A 77 -8.16 10.31 17.52
N GLU A 78 -8.10 9.79 16.30
CA GLU A 78 -9.26 9.68 15.42
C GLU A 78 -9.87 8.26 15.47
N ASP A 79 -11.20 8.20 15.36
CA ASP A 79 -11.95 6.95 15.38
C ASP A 79 -11.91 6.25 14.01
N PHE A 80 -10.91 5.38 13.80
CA PHE A 80 -10.76 4.55 12.61
C PHE A 80 -11.08 3.09 12.92
N SER A 81 -11.93 2.47 12.13
CA SER A 81 -12.22 1.03 12.27
C SER A 81 -11.10 0.17 11.68
N PHE A 82 -10.46 0.64 10.61
CA PHE A 82 -9.45 -0.11 9.87
C PHE A 82 -8.26 0.75 9.43
N LEU A 83 -7.14 0.08 9.17
CA LEU A 83 -5.91 0.65 8.64
C LEU A 83 -5.40 -0.21 7.48
N LEU A 84 -5.17 0.43 6.32
CA LEU A 84 -4.41 -0.12 5.21
C LEU A 84 -2.99 0.48 5.23
N SER A 85 -1.97 -0.36 5.42
CA SER A 85 -0.58 0.08 5.62
C SER A 85 0.43 -0.90 5.02
N PRO A 86 1.68 -0.47 4.72
CA PRO A 86 2.76 -1.40 4.43
C PRO A 86 2.98 -2.37 5.60
N ALA A 87 3.29 -3.64 5.33
CA ALA A 87 3.54 -4.65 6.36
C ALA A 87 4.68 -4.26 7.31
N GLY A 88 5.70 -3.58 6.78
CA GLY A 88 6.82 -3.09 7.59
C GLY A 88 6.37 -2.06 8.63
N VAL A 89 5.44 -1.16 8.27
CA VAL A 89 4.86 -0.21 9.22
C VAL A 89 3.92 -0.93 10.19
N TYR A 90 3.09 -1.85 9.72
CA TYR A 90 2.25 -2.66 10.61
C TYR A 90 3.06 -3.39 11.68
N ALA A 91 4.19 -4.01 11.30
CA ALA A 91 5.08 -4.72 12.21
C ALA A 91 5.76 -3.81 13.24
N SER A 92 5.75 -2.48 13.03
CA SER A 92 6.33 -1.52 13.95
C SER A 92 5.38 -1.11 15.09
N PHE A 93 4.08 -1.38 14.97
CA PHE A 93 3.11 -1.09 16.03
C PHE A 93 3.26 -2.08 17.19
N ASP A 94 3.16 -1.57 18.41
CA ASP A 94 3.21 -2.39 19.60
C ASP A 94 1.85 -3.11 19.78
N PRO A 95 1.83 -4.45 19.75
CA PRO A 95 0.58 -5.21 19.84
C PRO A 95 -0.10 -5.05 21.21
N THR A 96 0.61 -4.58 22.23
CA THR A 96 0.07 -4.37 23.59
C THR A 96 -0.58 -3.01 23.77
N SER A 97 -0.16 -1.97 23.03
CA SER A 97 -0.73 -0.61 23.12
C SER A 97 -1.67 -0.27 21.97
N GLU A 98 -1.30 -0.57 20.72
CA GLU A 98 -2.12 -0.25 19.55
C GLU A 98 -3.12 -1.37 19.22
N GLY A 99 -2.76 -2.64 19.52
CA GLY A 99 -3.66 -3.79 19.44
C GLY A 99 -4.24 -4.07 18.04
N LEU A 100 -3.63 -3.53 16.99
CA LEU A 100 -4.04 -3.77 15.61
C LEU A 100 -4.03 -5.26 15.29
N ARG A 101 -5.00 -5.70 14.50
CA ARG A 101 -5.12 -7.09 14.05
C ARG A 101 -5.11 -7.12 12.54
N GLN A 102 -4.08 -7.71 11.95
CA GLN A 102 -4.06 -7.98 10.52
C GLN A 102 -5.17 -8.98 10.15
N ILE A 103 -5.99 -8.61 9.16
CA ILE A 103 -7.11 -9.43 8.67
C ILE A 103 -6.92 -9.91 7.24
N ALA A 104 -6.12 -9.19 6.45
CA ALA A 104 -5.72 -9.59 5.11
C ALA A 104 -4.35 -9.02 4.75
N ALA A 105 -3.67 -9.64 3.81
CA ALA A 105 -2.45 -9.12 3.20
C ALA A 105 -2.57 -9.26 1.69
N ARG A 106 -2.09 -8.24 0.97
CA ARG A 106 -1.99 -8.30 -0.48
C ARG A 106 -1.00 -9.39 -0.90
N THR A 107 -1.42 -10.23 -1.84
CA THR A 107 -0.58 -11.18 -2.54
C THR A 107 -0.18 -10.61 -3.90
N SER A 108 1.12 -10.49 -4.13
CA SER A 108 1.66 -10.04 -5.42
C SER A 108 1.29 -11.01 -6.55
N PRO A 109 1.06 -10.52 -7.79
CA PRO A 109 0.84 -11.39 -8.96
C PRO A 109 2.01 -12.36 -9.23
N PHE A 110 3.22 -12.05 -8.72
CA PHE A 110 4.43 -12.84 -8.89
C PHE A 110 4.74 -13.77 -7.72
N ALA A 111 3.87 -13.77 -6.70
CA ALA A 111 4.06 -14.53 -5.46
C ALA A 111 3.09 -15.69 -5.35
N SER A 112 3.53 -16.75 -4.67
CA SER A 112 2.71 -17.91 -4.35
C SER A 112 2.00 -17.79 -3.00
N THR A 113 2.51 -16.94 -2.10
CA THR A 113 1.94 -16.72 -0.77
C THR A 113 1.94 -15.23 -0.41
N ALA A 114 0.97 -14.82 0.40
CA ALA A 114 0.87 -13.44 0.84
C ALA A 114 2.06 -13.00 1.73
N SER A 115 2.64 -13.93 2.49
CA SER A 115 3.78 -13.68 3.38
C SER A 115 5.09 -13.40 2.66
N GLU A 116 5.21 -13.79 1.40
CA GLU A 116 6.41 -13.66 0.58
C GLU A 116 6.08 -12.93 -0.73
N SER A 117 5.40 -11.78 -0.62
CA SER A 117 4.84 -11.06 -1.76
C SER A 117 5.78 -10.07 -2.42
N VAL A 118 6.66 -9.46 -1.62
CA VAL A 118 7.54 -8.38 -2.09
C VAL A 118 8.95 -8.52 -1.56
N ALA A 119 9.89 -7.93 -2.29
CA ALA A 119 11.28 -7.81 -1.91
C ALA A 119 11.91 -6.60 -2.62
N SER A 120 13.12 -6.26 -2.24
CA SER A 120 13.98 -5.32 -2.96
C SER A 120 14.97 -6.06 -3.84
N VAL A 121 15.31 -5.46 -4.97
CA VAL A 121 16.45 -5.85 -5.81
C VAL A 121 17.37 -4.65 -5.99
N LEU A 122 18.67 -4.89 -5.82
CA LEU A 122 19.71 -3.90 -6.09
C LEU A 122 20.21 -4.10 -7.51
N ILE A 123 20.23 -3.03 -8.30
CA ILE A 123 20.71 -3.05 -9.69
C ILE A 123 21.78 -1.99 -9.89
N THR A 124 22.70 -2.26 -10.82
CA THR A 124 23.70 -1.30 -11.30
C THR A 124 23.79 -1.38 -12.82
N SER A 125 24.43 -0.40 -13.45
CA SER A 125 24.74 -0.47 -14.88
C SER A 125 25.63 -1.69 -15.17
N ALA A 126 25.30 -2.44 -16.21
CA ALA A 126 26.05 -3.63 -16.62
C ALA A 126 27.51 -3.32 -17.01
N HIS A 127 27.80 -2.07 -17.38
CA HIS A 127 29.15 -1.61 -17.71
C HIS A 127 30.04 -1.37 -16.49
N ARG A 128 29.47 -1.35 -15.27
CA ARG A 128 30.22 -1.14 -14.03
C ARG A 128 30.86 -2.44 -13.57
N SER A 129 32.14 -2.61 -13.90
CA SER A 129 32.96 -3.74 -13.44
C SER A 129 33.43 -3.60 -11.99
N ASP A 130 33.35 -2.40 -11.41
CA ASP A 130 33.79 -2.09 -10.05
C ASP A 130 32.73 -2.43 -8.97
N ILE A 131 31.48 -2.76 -9.33
CA ILE A 131 30.39 -3.00 -8.37
C ILE A 131 29.85 -4.43 -8.46
N THR A 132 30.63 -5.43 -8.08
CA THR A 132 30.24 -6.85 -8.28
C THR A 132 29.47 -7.46 -7.12
N SER A 133 29.60 -6.89 -5.92
CA SER A 133 29.08 -7.41 -4.68
C SER A 133 28.50 -6.30 -3.80
N LEU A 134 27.80 -6.68 -2.73
CA LEU A 134 27.23 -5.73 -1.76
C LEU A 134 28.32 -4.86 -1.08
N LYS A 135 29.53 -5.38 -0.91
CA LYS A 135 30.66 -4.65 -0.31
C LYS A 135 31.14 -3.50 -1.20
N ASP A 136 31.04 -3.67 -2.51
CA ASP A 136 31.50 -2.69 -3.49
C ASP A 136 30.58 -1.45 -3.57
N ILE A 137 29.43 -1.49 -2.88
CA ILE A 137 28.50 -0.36 -2.73
C ILE A 137 29.06 0.69 -1.76
N GLN A 138 30.06 0.34 -0.95
CA GLN A 138 30.70 1.32 -0.07
C GLN A 138 31.29 2.47 -0.90
N GLY A 139 30.92 3.71 -0.57
CA GLY A 139 31.35 4.86 -1.34
C GLY A 139 30.42 5.28 -2.47
N LYS A 140 29.42 4.47 -2.82
CA LYS A 140 28.59 4.64 -4.03
C LYS A 140 27.29 5.40 -3.76
N ARG A 141 26.77 6.06 -4.79
CA ARG A 141 25.46 6.73 -4.76
C ARG A 141 24.34 5.74 -5.03
N ILE A 142 23.30 5.79 -4.21
CA ILE A 142 22.17 4.87 -4.28
C ILE A 142 20.92 5.67 -4.64
N ALA A 143 20.30 5.37 -5.77
CA ALA A 143 19.02 5.94 -6.16
C ALA A 143 17.84 5.07 -5.66
N ILE A 144 16.86 5.71 -5.05
CA ILE A 144 15.60 5.11 -4.59
C ILE A 144 14.43 6.04 -4.91
N ARG A 145 13.20 5.52 -4.88
CA ARG A 145 12.00 6.34 -5.09
C ARG A 145 11.31 6.79 -3.81
N ASP A 146 11.32 5.95 -2.78
CA ASP A 146 10.61 6.22 -1.53
C ASP A 146 11.41 5.60 -0.37
N PRO A 147 11.93 6.40 0.58
CA PRO A 147 12.68 5.91 1.73
C PRO A 147 11.83 5.08 2.71
N ASN A 148 10.52 5.10 2.56
CA ASN A 148 9.60 4.33 3.40
C ASN A 148 9.06 3.09 2.68
N SER A 149 9.42 2.88 1.41
CA SER A 149 8.98 1.72 0.66
C SER A 149 9.69 0.45 1.14
N LEU A 150 8.91 -0.53 1.58
CA LEU A 150 9.44 -1.82 2.02
C LEU A 150 10.16 -2.54 0.88
N SER A 151 9.53 -2.60 -0.30
CA SER A 151 10.06 -3.23 -1.50
C SER A 151 11.08 -2.34 -2.23
N GLY A 152 10.92 -1.01 -2.18
CA GLY A 152 11.79 -0.05 -2.87
C GLY A 152 13.03 0.41 -2.11
N TRP A 153 13.11 0.17 -0.78
CA TRP A 153 14.28 0.55 0.00
C TRP A 153 14.51 -0.26 1.26
N LEU A 154 13.53 -0.37 2.17
CA LEU A 154 13.77 -0.87 3.53
C LEU A 154 14.28 -2.33 3.54
N GLY A 155 13.79 -3.19 2.63
CA GLY A 155 14.28 -4.55 2.46
C GLY A 155 15.77 -4.59 2.06
N ALA A 156 16.17 -3.77 1.07
CA ALA A 156 17.58 -3.62 0.68
C ALA A 156 18.42 -2.98 1.80
N LYS A 157 17.90 -1.97 2.50
CA LYS A 157 18.56 -1.32 3.64
C LYS A 157 18.92 -2.36 4.71
N GLY A 158 18.00 -3.28 5.02
CA GLY A 158 18.27 -4.39 5.94
C GLY A 158 19.47 -5.24 5.54
N VAL A 159 19.63 -5.54 4.25
CA VAL A 159 20.78 -6.30 3.72
C VAL A 159 22.07 -5.47 3.70
N LEU A 160 21.97 -4.19 3.39
CA LEU A 160 23.13 -3.30 3.30
C LEU A 160 23.73 -2.98 4.67
N ARG A 161 22.96 -3.05 5.75
CA ARG A 161 23.44 -2.76 7.12
C ARG A 161 24.53 -3.71 7.62
N ASP A 162 24.66 -4.90 7.02
CA ASP A 162 25.76 -5.83 7.31
C ASP A 162 27.10 -5.39 6.68
N HIS A 163 27.07 -4.37 5.81
CA HIS A 163 28.21 -3.92 5.01
C HIS A 163 28.47 -2.41 5.11
N LEU A 164 27.44 -1.61 5.40
CA LEU A 164 27.47 -0.15 5.39
C LEU A 164 26.93 0.41 6.71
N SER A 165 27.56 1.47 7.21
CA SER A 165 27.02 2.20 8.36
C SER A 165 25.78 3.00 7.97
N GLU A 166 24.94 3.37 8.94
CA GLU A 166 23.77 4.22 8.69
C GLU A 166 24.17 5.55 8.01
N LYS A 167 25.28 6.14 8.46
CA LYS A 167 25.86 7.36 7.87
C LYS A 167 26.29 7.16 6.41
N ASP A 168 26.82 5.99 6.06
CA ASP A 168 27.19 5.68 4.67
C ASP A 168 25.97 5.60 3.76
N LEU A 169 24.87 5.03 4.27
CA LEU A 169 23.61 4.88 3.55
C LEU A 169 22.93 6.24 3.34
N GLU A 170 22.79 7.03 4.40
CA GLU A 170 22.11 8.33 4.33
C GLU A 170 22.91 9.37 3.53
N GLY A 171 24.24 9.39 3.67
CA GLY A 171 25.08 10.42 3.05
C GLY A 171 25.18 10.36 1.52
N ARG A 172 24.65 9.30 0.89
CA ARG A 172 24.75 9.07 -0.57
C ARG A 172 23.43 8.63 -1.21
N LEU A 173 22.32 8.83 -0.50
CA LEU A 173 20.99 8.47 -0.97
C LEU A 173 20.44 9.57 -1.89
N ILE A 174 19.99 9.17 -3.07
CA ILE A 174 19.25 10.01 -4.01
C ILE A 174 17.80 9.55 -3.96
N ASN A 175 16.92 10.39 -3.41
CA ASN A 175 15.49 10.13 -3.35
C ASN A 175 14.79 10.83 -4.52
N THR A 176 14.29 10.05 -5.49
CA THR A 176 13.61 10.60 -6.67
C THR A 176 12.15 10.98 -6.40
N GLN A 177 11.51 10.40 -5.37
CA GLN A 177 10.10 10.60 -5.06
C GLN A 177 9.18 10.31 -6.25
N TYR A 178 9.50 9.25 -7.02
CA TYR A 178 8.80 8.88 -8.26
C TYR A 178 8.77 9.99 -9.33
N ARG A 179 9.61 11.02 -9.22
CA ARG A 179 9.72 12.10 -10.22
C ARG A 179 10.75 11.76 -11.29
N PHE A 180 10.62 12.39 -12.44
CA PHE A 180 11.67 12.38 -13.47
C PHE A 180 12.76 13.42 -13.13
N PRO A 181 14.05 13.11 -13.31
CA PRO A 181 14.60 11.80 -13.68
C PRO A 181 14.37 10.72 -12.62
N ASP A 182 14.04 9.50 -13.04
CA ASP A 182 13.81 8.36 -12.13
C ASP A 182 15.09 7.50 -11.96
N VAL A 183 15.06 6.51 -11.08
CA VAL A 183 16.20 5.65 -10.71
C VAL A 183 16.93 5.04 -11.92
N TYR A 184 16.21 4.63 -12.96
CA TYR A 184 16.84 4.12 -14.19
C TYR A 184 17.58 5.22 -14.95
N SER A 185 17.02 6.42 -15.04
CA SER A 185 17.67 7.57 -15.66
C SER A 185 18.95 7.95 -14.92
N TYR A 186 18.92 7.91 -13.58
CA TYR A 186 20.11 8.14 -12.76
C TYR A 186 21.20 7.10 -12.99
N LEU A 187 20.85 5.82 -13.21
CA LEU A 187 21.82 4.79 -13.59
C LEU A 187 22.37 5.00 -15.01
N GLU A 188 21.52 5.37 -15.97
CA GLU A 188 21.92 5.58 -17.36
C GLU A 188 22.79 6.82 -17.56
N SER A 189 22.64 7.85 -16.72
CA SER A 189 23.48 9.07 -16.75
C SER A 189 24.73 8.99 -15.87
N ASP A 190 25.01 7.84 -15.25
CA ASP A 190 26.06 7.68 -14.23
C ASP A 190 25.94 8.70 -13.07
N GLU A 191 24.73 9.20 -12.79
CA GLU A 191 24.44 10.07 -11.65
C GLU A 191 24.12 9.28 -10.37
N ALA A 192 23.75 8.01 -10.51
CA ALA A 192 23.76 7.01 -9.46
C ALA A 192 24.62 5.81 -9.88
N ASP A 193 25.17 5.12 -8.89
CA ASP A 193 25.99 3.94 -9.08
C ASP A 193 25.17 2.65 -8.91
N VAL A 194 24.16 2.70 -8.05
CA VAL A 194 23.25 1.61 -7.71
C VAL A 194 21.84 2.19 -7.63
N ALA A 195 20.83 1.42 -8.03
CA ALA A 195 19.44 1.71 -7.72
C ALA A 195 18.83 0.56 -6.92
N VAL A 196 17.87 0.90 -6.05
CA VAL A 196 17.00 -0.08 -5.41
C VAL A 196 15.60 0.08 -5.99
N ILE A 197 15.05 -1.04 -6.44
CA ILE A 197 13.70 -1.12 -7.00
C ILE A 197 12.95 -2.30 -6.37
N PRO A 198 11.61 -2.29 -6.38
CA PRO A 198 10.81 -3.46 -6.10
C PRO A 198 11.22 -4.66 -6.96
N ALA A 199 11.29 -5.83 -6.35
CA ALA A 199 11.49 -7.08 -7.07
C ALA A 199 10.40 -7.27 -8.15
N CYS A 200 10.77 -7.94 -9.24
CA CYS A 200 9.96 -8.19 -10.43
C CYS A 200 9.70 -6.97 -11.32
N GLU A 201 10.04 -5.75 -10.87
CA GLU A 201 9.89 -4.54 -11.69
C GLU A 201 10.80 -4.59 -12.93
N LEU A 202 12.09 -4.93 -12.73
CA LEU A 202 13.06 -5.00 -13.83
C LEU A 202 12.60 -5.97 -14.91
N GLU A 203 12.23 -7.19 -14.52
CA GLU A 203 11.74 -8.23 -15.42
C GLU A 203 10.47 -7.82 -16.14
N SER A 204 9.51 -7.20 -15.43
CA SER A 204 8.27 -6.70 -16.05
C SER A 204 8.53 -5.61 -17.09
N LEU A 205 9.46 -4.68 -16.82
CA LEU A 205 9.82 -3.64 -17.76
C LEU A 205 10.53 -4.21 -19.01
N ILE A 206 11.37 -5.24 -18.83
CA ILE A 206 12.03 -5.96 -19.93
C ILE A 206 10.98 -6.70 -20.77
N GLU A 207 10.07 -7.44 -20.15
CA GLU A 207 9.00 -8.19 -20.84
C GLU A 207 8.11 -7.26 -21.67
N ARG A 208 7.85 -6.06 -21.15
CA ARG A 208 7.06 -5.01 -21.84
C ARG A 208 7.86 -4.23 -22.90
N GLY A 209 9.15 -4.50 -23.06
CA GLY A 209 10.02 -3.81 -24.02
C GLY A 209 10.30 -2.34 -23.68
N LEU A 210 10.13 -1.95 -22.42
CA LEU A 210 10.35 -0.56 -21.96
C LEU A 210 11.82 -0.28 -21.66
N ILE A 211 12.59 -1.31 -21.30
CA ILE A 211 14.04 -1.23 -21.06
C ILE A 211 14.74 -2.47 -21.62
N SER A 212 16.05 -2.35 -21.87
CA SER A 212 16.90 -3.47 -22.31
C SER A 212 17.60 -4.10 -21.10
N GLY A 213 17.39 -5.39 -20.86
CA GLY A 213 17.90 -6.09 -19.67
C GLY A 213 19.43 -6.21 -19.61
N ASP A 214 20.10 -6.19 -20.76
CA ASP A 214 21.56 -6.22 -20.89
C ASP A 214 22.25 -4.95 -20.38
N LYS A 215 21.49 -3.87 -20.16
CA LYS A 215 22.00 -2.63 -19.55
C LYS A 215 22.18 -2.70 -18.04
N TYR A 216 21.59 -3.70 -17.37
CA TYR A 216 21.55 -3.76 -15.91
C TYR A 216 22.10 -5.08 -15.38
N ARG A 217 22.72 -5.01 -14.20
CA ARG A 217 23.19 -6.17 -13.45
C ARG A 217 22.67 -6.12 -12.03
N ILE A 218 22.20 -7.27 -11.54
CA ILE A 218 21.74 -7.43 -10.17
C ILE A 218 22.94 -7.59 -9.22
N ILE A 219 22.83 -7.00 -8.02
CA ILE A 219 23.84 -7.10 -6.97
C ILE A 219 23.26 -7.88 -5.79
N GLY A 220 24.03 -8.84 -5.28
CA GLY A 220 23.65 -9.60 -4.08
C GLY A 220 22.39 -10.45 -4.27
N GLU A 221 22.23 -11.06 -5.44
CA GLU A 221 21.11 -11.96 -5.72
C GLU A 221 20.99 -13.06 -4.66
N LYS A 222 19.75 -13.33 -4.22
CA LYS A 222 19.43 -14.40 -3.27
C LYS A 222 18.42 -15.39 -3.88
N PRO A 223 18.39 -16.64 -3.38
CA PRO A 223 17.30 -17.56 -3.67
C PRO A 223 15.94 -16.95 -3.29
N SER A 224 14.92 -17.19 -4.10
CA SER A 224 13.59 -16.58 -3.94
C SER A 224 12.49 -17.55 -4.36
N THR A 225 11.33 -17.43 -3.71
CA THR A 225 10.07 -18.07 -4.13
C THR A 225 9.26 -17.18 -5.08
N LEU A 226 9.65 -15.91 -5.26
CA LEU A 226 9.13 -15.05 -6.32
C LEU A 226 9.61 -15.50 -7.70
N ALA A 227 8.81 -15.24 -8.73
CA ALA A 227 9.15 -15.56 -10.12
C ALA A 227 10.31 -14.72 -10.71
N CYS A 228 10.88 -13.81 -9.91
CA CYS A 228 11.86 -12.82 -10.31
C CYS A 228 13.07 -12.78 -9.38
N LYS A 229 14.08 -12.01 -9.76
CA LYS A 229 15.32 -11.86 -9.00
C LYS A 229 15.12 -10.94 -7.80
N VAL A 230 15.79 -11.25 -6.69
CA VAL A 230 15.73 -10.50 -5.44
C VAL A 230 17.10 -10.37 -4.82
N SER A 231 17.30 -9.32 -4.02
CA SER A 231 18.51 -9.13 -3.21
C SER A 231 18.21 -9.08 -1.71
N SER A 232 16.96 -8.85 -1.30
CA SER A 232 16.51 -8.86 0.09
C SER A 232 15.79 -10.15 0.49
N SER A 233 15.45 -10.27 1.77
CA SER A 233 14.42 -11.20 2.22
C SER A 233 13.06 -10.86 1.59
N LEU A 234 12.16 -11.84 1.60
CA LEU A 234 10.78 -11.67 1.16
C LEU A 234 9.92 -11.20 2.33
N TYR A 235 8.93 -10.36 2.03
CA TYR A 235 8.04 -9.78 3.01
C TYR A 235 6.59 -9.81 2.51
N PRO A 236 5.61 -9.74 3.41
CA PRO A 236 4.26 -9.35 3.01
C PRO A 236 4.27 -7.92 2.44
N ASP A 237 3.31 -7.63 1.58
CA ASP A 237 3.18 -6.32 0.94
C ASP A 237 2.37 -5.33 1.83
N PHE A 238 1.26 -4.79 1.33
CA PHE A 238 0.32 -4.04 2.15
C PHE A 238 -0.59 -4.99 2.93
N VAL A 239 -0.93 -4.59 4.15
CA VAL A 239 -1.83 -5.32 5.03
C VAL A 239 -3.05 -4.48 5.35
N PHE A 240 -4.19 -5.14 5.42
CA PHE A 240 -5.43 -4.57 5.92
C PHE A 240 -5.61 -5.04 7.35
N SER A 241 -5.76 -4.10 8.28
CA SER A 241 -5.83 -4.38 9.72
C SER A 241 -7.02 -3.68 10.37
N SER A 242 -7.56 -4.27 11.42
CA SER A 242 -8.63 -3.69 12.23
C SER A 242 -8.09 -3.12 13.53
N PHE A 243 -8.66 -2.01 13.98
CA PHE A 243 -8.43 -1.50 15.33
C PHE A 243 -9.16 -2.33 16.40
N PRO A 244 -8.68 -2.35 17.65
CA PRO A 244 -9.29 -3.13 18.73
C PRO A 244 -10.78 -2.88 18.95
N HIS A 245 -11.22 -1.62 18.77
CA HIS A 245 -12.57 -1.15 19.03
C HIS A 245 -13.53 -1.36 17.85
N ALA A 246 -13.04 -1.82 16.70
CA ALA A 246 -13.89 -2.09 15.55
C ALA A 246 -14.90 -3.20 15.87
N SER A 247 -16.14 -3.06 15.38
CA SER A 247 -17.20 -4.05 15.61
C SER A 247 -16.77 -5.44 15.12
N PRO A 248 -16.83 -6.49 15.97
CA PRO A 248 -16.43 -7.84 15.57
C PRO A 248 -17.19 -8.39 14.36
N GLU A 249 -18.46 -8.03 14.21
CA GLU A 249 -19.28 -8.41 13.06
C GLU A 249 -18.74 -7.77 11.78
N ILE A 250 -18.44 -6.47 11.81
CA ILE A 250 -17.90 -5.74 10.67
C ILE A 250 -16.50 -6.24 10.32
N VAL A 251 -15.65 -6.51 11.32
CA VAL A 251 -14.31 -7.09 11.10
C VAL A 251 -14.42 -8.44 10.41
N LYS A 252 -15.31 -9.33 10.86
CA LYS A 252 -15.55 -10.63 10.24
C LYS A 252 -15.99 -10.47 8.78
N ASP A 253 -16.97 -9.62 8.53
CA ASP A 253 -17.52 -9.40 7.19
C ASP A 253 -16.48 -8.83 6.23
N PHE A 254 -15.71 -7.82 6.66
CA PHE A 254 -14.62 -7.25 5.87
C PHE A 254 -13.52 -8.28 5.60
N THR A 255 -13.17 -9.09 6.60
CA THR A 255 -12.18 -10.16 6.43
C THR A 255 -12.61 -11.14 5.34
N VAL A 256 -13.85 -11.65 5.41
CA VAL A 256 -14.38 -12.56 4.39
C VAL A 256 -14.41 -11.90 3.02
N ALA A 257 -14.83 -10.64 2.94
CA ALA A 257 -14.89 -9.91 1.69
C ALA A 257 -13.49 -9.73 1.05
N LEU A 258 -12.50 -9.30 1.83
CA LEU A 258 -11.13 -9.12 1.37
C LEU A 258 -10.50 -10.44 0.90
N LEU A 259 -10.66 -11.51 1.67
CA LEU A 259 -10.11 -12.84 1.31
C LEU A 259 -10.81 -13.52 0.12
N THR A 260 -11.96 -12.99 -0.31
CA THR A 260 -12.73 -13.50 -1.47
C THR A 260 -12.79 -12.49 -2.61
N MET A 261 -11.97 -11.43 -2.57
CA MET A 261 -11.89 -10.47 -3.64
C MET A 261 -11.44 -11.13 -4.95
N PRO A 262 -11.99 -10.68 -6.11
CA PRO A 262 -11.40 -11.02 -7.39
C PRO A 262 -9.99 -10.42 -7.49
N LYS A 263 -9.20 -10.96 -8.43
CA LYS A 263 -7.87 -10.42 -8.71
C LYS A 263 -7.95 -8.93 -9.08
N MET A 264 -6.96 -8.19 -8.59
CA MET A 264 -6.73 -6.78 -8.86
C MET A 264 -6.24 -6.55 -10.30
N PRO A 265 -6.25 -5.30 -10.81
CA PRO A 265 -5.84 -4.97 -12.18
C PRO A 265 -4.43 -5.44 -12.56
N ASP A 266 -3.52 -5.47 -11.60
CA ASP A 266 -2.15 -5.97 -11.78
C ASP A 266 -2.02 -7.50 -11.62
N GLY A 267 -3.14 -8.19 -11.36
CA GLY A 267 -3.20 -9.64 -11.17
C GLY A 267 -2.96 -10.12 -9.73
N GLY A 268 -2.69 -9.20 -8.79
CA GLY A 268 -2.60 -9.52 -7.36
C GLY A 268 -3.95 -9.87 -6.75
N SER A 269 -3.97 -10.29 -5.48
CA SER A 269 -5.19 -10.61 -4.72
C SER A 269 -5.09 -10.20 -3.27
#